data_AF-A0A4V2YNX1-F1
#
_entry.id   AF-A0A4V2YNX1-F1
#
_cell.length_a   1.000
_cell.length_b   1.000
_cell.length_c   1.000
_cell.angle_alpha   90.00
_cell.angle_beta   90.00
_cell.angle_gamma   90.00
#
_symmetry.space_group_name_H-M   'P 1'
#
loop_
_entity.id
_entity.type
_entity.pdbx_description
1 polymer ?
#
loop_
_entity_poly.entity_id
_entity_poly.type
_entity_poly.pdbx_seq_one_letter_code
_entity_poly.pdbx_strand_id
1 'polypeptide(L)'
;MTPQELKNACLALTGAREEFPFDDTNSVFKVTGKIFAISRLGGDPLRVSLKCEPELAVQLRATYPAITPGYHLNKRHWNTVVLDGTVPDPLVLDMIEDSYDLVVAALPKREREKLHWNALSREE
;
A
#
# COMPACT_ATOMS: atom_id res chain seq x y z
N MET A 1 11.02 -1.09 -9.80
CA MET A 1 9.58 -0.84 -10.06
C MET A 1 9.37 0.55 -10.64
N THR A 2 8.66 0.65 -11.75
CA THR A 2 8.29 1.89 -12.44
C THR A 2 6.93 2.43 -11.95
N PRO A 3 6.57 3.70 -12.24
CA PRO A 3 5.25 4.24 -11.88
C PRO A 3 4.07 3.45 -12.47
N GLN A 4 4.22 2.96 -13.70
CA GLN A 4 3.16 2.20 -14.37
C GLN A 4 2.98 0.81 -13.74
N GLU A 5 4.08 0.14 -13.37
CA GLU A 5 4.04 -1.14 -12.65
C GLU A 5 3.38 -0.97 -11.27
N LEU A 6 3.76 0.07 -10.52
CA LEU A 6 3.15 0.38 -9.23
C LEU A 6 1.65 0.60 -9.35
N LYS A 7 1.24 1.42 -10.32
CA LYS A 7 -0.18 1.69 -10.59
C LYS A 7 -0.94 0.40 -10.95
N ASN A 8 -0.37 -0.41 -11.84
CA ASN A 8 -0.98 -1.67 -12.29
C ASN A 8 -1.12 -2.65 -11.11
N ALA A 9 -0.10 -2.77 -10.26
CA ALA A 9 -0.15 -3.61 -9.07
C ALA A 9 -1.30 -3.22 -8.13
N CYS A 10 -1.44 -1.92 -7.84
CA CYS A 10 -2.55 -1.43 -7.01
C CYS A 10 -3.92 -1.68 -7.65
N LEU A 11 -4.06 -1.47 -8.96
CA LEU A 11 -5.34 -1.61 -9.67
C LEU A 11 -5.71 -3.05 -10.02
N ALA A 12 -4.77 -3.99 -9.94
CA ALA A 12 -5.03 -5.41 -10.11
C ALA A 12 -5.82 -6.01 -8.94
N LEU A 13 -5.78 -5.37 -7.77
CA LEU A 13 -6.49 -5.81 -6.57
C LEU A 13 -8.00 -5.58 -6.71
N THR A 14 -8.81 -6.58 -6.33
CA THR A 14 -10.26 -6.56 -6.58
C THR A 14 -10.93 -5.38 -5.87
N GLY A 15 -11.74 -4.61 -6.59
CA GLY A 15 -12.43 -3.44 -6.04
C GLY A 15 -11.50 -2.25 -5.74
N ALA A 16 -10.23 -2.31 -6.13
CA ALA A 16 -9.32 -1.19 -6.05
C ALA A 16 -9.66 -0.12 -7.10
N ARG A 17 -9.46 1.13 -6.73
CA ARG A 17 -9.65 2.29 -7.61
C ARG A 17 -8.66 3.39 -7.26
N GLU A 18 -8.26 4.14 -8.27
CA GLU A 18 -7.45 5.35 -8.14
C GLU A 18 -8.37 6.58 -8.02
N GLU A 19 -8.08 7.44 -7.06
CA GLU A 19 -8.76 8.72 -6.85
C GLU A 19 -7.75 9.83 -6.58
N PHE A 20 -8.19 11.08 -6.76
CA PHE A 20 -7.39 12.31 -6.62
C PHE A 20 -8.07 13.28 -5.63
N PRO A 21 -8.17 12.94 -4.33
CA PRO A 21 -8.97 13.70 -3.37
C PRO A 21 -8.32 15.01 -2.89
N PHE A 22 -7.04 15.22 -3.16
CA PHE A 22 -6.27 16.38 -2.67
C PHE A 22 -5.86 17.31 -3.81
N ASP A 23 -5.34 16.74 -4.89
CA ASP A 23 -4.92 17.40 -6.14
C ASP A 23 -4.87 16.37 -7.27
N ASP A 24 -4.54 16.80 -8.49
CA ASP A 24 -4.47 15.99 -9.71
C ASP A 24 -3.16 15.18 -9.86
N THR A 25 -2.26 15.23 -8.87
CA THR A 25 -0.93 14.58 -8.94
C THR A 25 -0.74 13.45 -7.93
N ASN A 26 -1.48 13.47 -6.83
CA ASN A 26 -1.40 12.48 -5.77
C ASN A 26 -2.42 11.36 -5.98
N SER A 27 -1.98 10.26 -6.60
CA SER A 27 -2.76 9.04 -6.74
C SER A 27 -3.03 8.43 -5.38
N VAL A 28 -4.32 8.32 -5.03
CA VAL A 28 -4.78 7.64 -3.81
C VAL A 28 -5.54 6.39 -4.22
N PHE A 29 -4.98 5.22 -3.91
CA PHE A 29 -5.59 3.93 -4.20
C PHE A 29 -6.45 3.48 -3.02
N LYS A 30 -7.70 3.13 -3.33
CA LYS A 30 -8.73 2.77 -2.34
C LYS A 30 -9.42 1.46 -2.68
N VAL A 31 -9.85 0.75 -1.66
CA VAL A 31 -10.81 -0.37 -1.74
C VAL A 31 -12.02 -0.02 -0.89
N THR A 32 -13.22 -0.09 -1.46
CA THR A 32 -14.48 0.29 -0.79
C THR A 32 -14.40 1.65 -0.07
N GLY A 33 -13.75 2.63 -0.71
CA GLY A 33 -13.57 3.99 -0.18
C GLY A 33 -12.54 4.14 0.95
N LYS A 34 -11.82 3.09 1.32
CA LYS A 34 -10.73 3.12 2.29
C LYS A 34 -9.38 3.07 1.59
N ILE A 35 -8.44 3.91 2.02
CA ILE A 35 -7.11 4.05 1.39
C ILE A 35 -6.18 2.92 1.84
N PHE A 36 -5.50 2.29 0.88
CA PHE A 36 -4.42 1.33 1.13
C PHE A 36 -3.08 1.77 0.52
N ALA A 37 -3.06 2.58 -0.54
CA ALA A 37 -1.81 3.11 -1.08
C ALA A 37 -1.94 4.57 -1.49
N ILE A 38 -0.86 5.33 -1.33
CA ILE A 38 -0.74 6.72 -1.78
C ILE A 38 0.60 6.88 -2.50
N SER A 39 0.59 7.43 -3.71
CA SER A 39 1.81 7.73 -4.44
C SER A 39 1.64 8.96 -5.30
N ARG A 40 2.70 9.78 -5.39
CA ARG A 40 2.84 10.73 -6.49
C ARG A 40 3.57 10.01 -7.61
N LEU A 41 2.83 9.45 -8.57
CA LEU A 41 3.38 8.58 -9.62
C LEU A 41 4.40 9.31 -10.53
N GLY A 42 4.24 10.61 -10.73
CA GLY A 42 5.22 11.46 -11.43
C GLY A 42 6.34 12.02 -10.54
N GLY A 43 6.48 11.52 -9.31
CA GLY A 43 7.51 11.98 -8.38
C GLY A 43 8.88 11.38 -8.67
N ASP A 44 9.92 12.17 -8.46
CA ASP A 44 11.32 11.75 -8.51
C ASP A 44 12.03 12.14 -7.18
N PRO A 45 12.48 11.18 -6.36
CA PRO A 45 12.30 9.74 -6.56
C PRO A 45 10.84 9.31 -6.38
N LEU A 46 10.47 8.21 -7.06
CA LEU A 46 9.17 7.57 -6.91
C LEU A 46 9.01 7.04 -5.49
N ARG A 47 7.85 7.30 -4.88
CA ARG A 47 7.54 6.87 -3.51
C ARG A 47 6.14 6.30 -3.43
N VAL A 48 5.95 5.31 -2.58
CA VAL A 48 4.61 4.79 -2.22
C VAL A 48 4.46 4.72 -0.71
N SER A 49 3.32 5.18 -0.19
CA SER A 49 2.96 5.02 1.22
C SER A 49 1.91 3.94 1.37
N LEU A 50 2.19 2.97 2.25
CA LEU A 50 1.42 1.75 2.44
C LEU A 50 1.11 1.54 3.92
N LYS A 51 -0.06 0.97 4.22
CA LYS A 51 -0.37 0.48 5.57
C LYS A 51 0.48 -0.72 5.90
N CYS A 52 0.80 -0.87 7.16
CA CYS A 52 1.60 -1.98 7.66
C CYS A 52 1.23 -2.25 9.12
N GLU A 53 1.34 -3.52 9.54
CA GLU A 53 1.22 -3.88 10.95
C GLU A 53 2.33 -3.22 11.76
N PRO A 54 2.06 -2.68 12.96
CA PRO A 54 3.03 -1.86 13.69
C PRO A 54 4.39 -2.53 13.95
N GLU A 55 4.40 -3.83 14.27
CA GLU A 55 5.63 -4.57 14.56
C GLU A 55 6.47 -4.78 13.29
N LEU A 56 5.82 -5.21 12.20
CA LEU A 56 6.45 -5.36 10.89
C LEU A 56 6.96 -4.01 10.37
N ALA A 57 6.22 -2.92 10.61
CA ALA A 57 6.60 -1.59 10.18
C ALA A 57 7.95 -1.15 10.80
N VAL A 58 8.19 -1.50 12.07
CA VAL A 58 9.47 -1.22 12.74
C VAL A 58 10.59 -2.08 12.15
N GLN A 59 10.34 -3.38 11.94
CA GLN A 59 11.32 -4.30 11.36
C GLN A 59 11.75 -3.87 9.95
N LEU A 60 10.80 -3.56 9.07
CA LEU A 60 11.07 -3.12 7.69
C LEU A 60 11.93 -1.85 7.65
N ARG A 61 11.66 -0.86 8.52
CA ARG A 61 12.46 0.37 8.61
C ARG A 61 13.87 0.13 9.14
N ALA A 62 14.05 -0.87 10.01
CA ALA A 62 15.36 -1.24 10.53
C ALA A 62 16.21 -1.94 9.46
N THR A 63 15.57 -2.76 8.61
CA THR A 63 16.24 -3.52 7.55
C THR A 63 16.52 -2.67 6.31
N TYR A 64 15.58 -1.82 5.90
CA TYR A 64 15.66 -1.07 4.65
C TYR A 64 15.64 0.45 4.91
N PRO A 65 16.77 1.17 4.73
CA PRO A 65 16.82 2.63 4.92
C PRO A 65 15.87 3.42 4.02
N ALA A 66 15.52 2.89 2.85
CA ALA A 66 14.54 3.47 1.93
C ALA A 66 13.09 3.33 2.41
N ILE A 67 12.83 2.55 3.47
CA ILE A 67 11.53 2.45 4.13
C ILE A 67 11.54 3.38 5.35
N THR A 68 10.72 4.41 5.28
CA THR A 68 10.63 5.46 6.31
C THR A 68 9.25 5.52 6.94
N PRO A 69 9.07 6.15 8.12
CA PRO A 69 7.74 6.38 8.68
C PRO A 69 6.87 7.19 7.71
N GLY A 70 5.59 6.83 7.60
CA GLY A 70 4.66 7.44 6.65
C GLY A 70 4.65 8.98 6.67
N TYR A 71 4.96 9.60 5.52
CA TYR A 71 4.97 11.05 5.35
C TYR A 71 3.55 11.63 5.46
N HIS A 72 3.33 12.58 6.38
CA HIS A 72 2.00 13.14 6.74
C HIS A 72 0.94 12.10 7.19
N LEU A 73 1.35 10.88 7.53
CA LEU A 73 0.46 9.79 7.91
C LEU A 73 0.71 9.35 9.36
N ASN A 74 -0.14 8.46 9.86
CA ASN A 74 0.07 7.81 11.15
C ASN A 74 1.28 6.86 11.07
N LYS A 75 2.41 7.31 11.60
CA LYS A 75 3.71 6.63 11.57
C LYS A 75 3.72 5.28 12.29
N ARG A 76 2.69 4.93 13.07
CA ARG A 76 2.54 3.60 13.65
C ARG A 76 2.05 2.58 12.64
N HIS A 77 1.22 3.00 11.68
CA HIS A 77 0.50 2.10 10.77
C HIS A 77 0.87 2.31 9.30
N TRP A 78 1.75 3.25 8.99
CA TRP A 78 2.12 3.59 7.63
C TRP A 78 3.63 3.68 7.47
N ASN A 79 4.10 3.12 6.35
CA ASN A 79 5.45 3.28 5.83
C ASN A 79 5.40 4.03 4.51
N THR A 80 6.44 4.82 4.22
CA THR A 80 6.72 5.35 2.89
C THR A 80 7.99 4.68 2.37
N VAL A 81 7.87 4.01 1.23
CA VAL A 81 8.98 3.34 0.53
C VAL A 81 9.46 4.24 -0.59
N VAL A 82 10.77 4.51 -0.64
CA VAL A 82 11.42 5.11 -1.80
C VAL A 82 11.78 3.99 -2.78
N LEU A 83 11.31 4.10 -4.03
CA LEU A 83 11.51 3.08 -5.06
C LEU A 83 12.77 3.40 -5.89
N ASP A 84 13.93 3.37 -5.21
CA ASP A 84 15.26 3.63 -5.78
C ASP A 84 16.05 2.36 -6.14
N GLY A 85 15.40 1.18 -6.01
CA GLY A 85 16.01 -0.12 -6.27
C GLY A 85 16.70 -0.77 -5.05
N THR A 86 16.77 -0.09 -3.90
CA THR A 86 17.33 -0.68 -2.67
C THR A 86 16.35 -1.58 -1.92
N VAL A 87 15.04 -1.43 -2.18
CA VAL A 87 13.99 -2.36 -1.76
C VAL A 87 13.62 -3.24 -2.96
N PRO A 88 13.71 -4.58 -2.85
CA PRO A 88 13.36 -5.47 -3.94
C PRO A 88 11.90 -5.30 -4.36
N ASP A 89 11.65 -5.26 -5.67
CA ASP A 89 10.29 -5.11 -6.23
C ASP A 89 9.29 -6.16 -5.69
N PRO A 90 9.64 -7.46 -5.51
CA PRO A 90 8.73 -8.43 -4.91
C PRO A 90 8.28 -8.03 -3.50
N LEU A 91 9.18 -7.51 -2.66
CA LEU A 91 8.83 -7.05 -1.32
C LEU A 91 7.88 -5.84 -1.38
N VAL A 92 8.04 -4.95 -2.36
CA VAL A 92 7.11 -3.82 -2.54
C VAL A 92 5.72 -4.32 -2.94
N LEU A 93 5.64 -5.36 -3.79
CA LEU A 93 4.37 -5.99 -4.16
C LEU A 93 3.70 -6.64 -2.93
N ASP A 94 4.45 -7.40 -2.13
CA ASP A 94 3.95 -8.00 -0.89
C ASP A 94 3.42 -6.93 0.07
N MET A 95 4.15 -5.81 0.24
CA MET A 95 3.70 -4.69 1.06
C MET A 95 2.42 -4.02 0.52
N ILE A 96 2.20 -4.01 -0.79
CA ILE A 96 0.97 -3.48 -1.40
C ILE A 96 -0.21 -4.40 -1.08
N GLU A 97 -0.02 -5.71 -1.24
CA GLU A 97 -1.02 -6.73 -0.92
C GLU A 97 -1.37 -6.73 0.57
N ASP A 98 -0.37 -6.77 1.46
CA ASP A 98 -0.55 -6.66 2.91
C ASP A 98 -1.35 -5.40 3.29
N SER A 99 -1.02 -4.27 2.68
CA SER A 99 -1.70 -3.00 2.94
C SER A 99 -3.18 -3.07 2.53
N TYR A 100 -3.49 -3.68 1.39
CA TYR A 100 -4.85 -3.92 0.92
C TYR A 100 -5.60 -4.87 1.85
N ASP A 101 -5.00 -5.99 2.23
CA ASP A 101 -5.59 -6.99 3.11
C ASP A 101 -5.91 -6.41 4.49
N LEU A 102 -5.02 -5.59 5.06
CA LEU A 102 -5.29 -4.88 6.32
C LEU A 102 -6.51 -3.99 6.23
N VAL A 103 -6.73 -3.35 5.07
CA VAL A 103 -7.91 -2.51 4.85
C VAL A 103 -9.15 -3.37 4.68
N VAL A 104 -9.10 -4.41 3.85
CA VAL A 104 -10.24 -5.30 3.60
C VAL A 104 -10.66 -6.04 4.85
N ALA A 105 -9.71 -6.56 5.63
CA ALA A 105 -9.98 -7.25 6.90
C ALA A 105 -10.79 -6.37 7.88
N ALA A 106 -10.56 -5.06 7.88
CA ALA A 106 -11.25 -4.07 8.71
C ALA A 106 -12.61 -3.61 8.14
N LEU A 107 -13.00 -4.03 6.93
CA LEU A 107 -14.31 -3.71 6.36
C LEU A 107 -15.44 -4.52 7.01
N PRO A 108 -16.69 -3.99 7.00
CA PRO A 108 -17.86 -4.78 7.37
C PRO A 108 -17.96 -6.08 6.56
N LYS A 109 -18.42 -7.16 7.19
CA LYS A 109 -18.54 -8.49 6.55
C LYS A 109 -19.19 -8.44 5.16
N ARG A 110 -20.29 -7.70 5.02
CA ARG A 110 -21.02 -7.51 3.75
C ARG A 110 -20.15 -6.92 2.63
N GLU A 111 -19.25 -6.00 2.96
CA GLU A 111 -18.36 -5.40 1.96
C GLU A 111 -17.23 -6.37 1.58
N ARG A 112 -16.71 -7.15 2.53
CA ARG A 112 -15.70 -8.19 2.26
C ARG A 112 -16.25 -9.28 1.33
N GLU A 113 -17.49 -9.71 1.54
CA GLU A 113 -18.15 -10.72 0.70
C GLU A 113 -18.30 -10.26 -0.76
N LYS A 114 -18.59 -8.98 -1.01
CA LYS A 114 -18.67 -8.42 -2.37
C LYS A 114 -17.33 -8.45 -3.11
N LEU A 115 -16.23 -8.41 -2.37
CA LEU A 115 -14.88 -8.47 -2.94
C LEU A 115 -14.46 -9.90 -3.28
N HIS A 116 -15.28 -10.91 -2.90
CA HIS A 116 -14.89 -12.32 -2.94
C HIS A 116 -13.52 -12.55 -2.29
N TRP A 117 -13.21 -11.75 -1.26
CA TRP A 117 -11.94 -11.76 -0.58
C TRP A 117 -11.85 -13.04 0.26
N ASN A 118 -10.96 -13.93 -0.15
CA ASN A 118 -10.52 -15.02 0.69
C ASN A 118 -9.43 -14.44 1.57
N ALA A 119 -9.72 -14.28 2.87
CA ALA A 119 -8.68 -13.94 3.83
C ALA A 119 -7.54 -14.94 3.62
N LEU A 120 -6.34 -14.45 3.26
CA LEU A 120 -5.20 -15.33 3.24
C LEU A 120 -4.97 -15.83 4.66
N SER A 121 -5.12 -17.14 4.80
CA SER A 121 -4.56 -17.95 5.86
C SER A 121 -3.11 -17.54 6.02
N ARG A 122 -2.80 -16.83 7.09
CA ARG A 122 -1.46 -16.85 7.69
C ARG A 122 -1.26 -18.25 8.29
N GLU A 123 -1.16 -19.25 7.44
CA GLU A 123 -0.55 -20.56 7.73
C GLU A 123 0.71 -20.54 6.84
N GLU A 124 1.96 -20.59 7.32
CA GLU A 124 2.57 -21.00 8.59
C GLU A 124 3.71 -20.04 8.98
#